data_AF-A0A6I4M1A2-F1
#
_entry.id   AF-A0A6I4M1A2-F1
#
_cell.length_a   1.000
_cell.length_b   1.000
_cell.length_c   1.000
_cell.angle_alpha   90.00
_cell.angle_beta   90.00
_cell.angle_gamma   90.00
#
_symmetry.space_group_name_H-M   'P 1'
#
loop_
_entity.id
_entity.type
_entity.pdbx_description
1 polymer ?
#
loop_
_entity_poly.entity_id
_entity_poly.type
_entity_poly.pdbx_seq_one_letter_code
_entity_poly.pdbx_strand_id
1 'polypeptide(L)'
;MQPAATLPTLKRRIDDYLREDALPIRRLREIISTQFEPLGPIAIIGGLVRDIARRGKVGFRSDIDLVVDATPEDVAALALKIGATPNRFGGFSSIHPHWKVDFWSLPNTWAAAVGLVQVKSLADLVHTTFFDCDAICYEIGKKRLHALPGYLERINKRSIDVNLLPNPSIDGNLLRASRRILLWGFRPGPSLQSFIERELNEHSFARIVDIERSLYPNNVLDHFASAPGLCEALLNDKASKLFPTFGEQLDFPGFGAE
;
A
#
# COMPACT_ATOMS: atom_id res chain seq x y z
N MET A 1 14.96 -0.77 -12.18
CA MET A 1 15.25 -2.14 -11.70
C MET A 1 14.05 -3.02 -12.00
N GLN A 2 14.27 -4.28 -12.37
CA GLN A 2 13.20 -5.24 -12.66
C GLN A 2 12.51 -5.74 -11.37
N PRO A 3 11.26 -6.22 -11.45
CA PRO A 3 10.59 -6.83 -10.30
C PRO A 3 11.38 -8.03 -9.74
N ALA A 4 11.09 -8.39 -8.49
CA ALA A 4 11.75 -9.50 -7.83
C ALA A 4 11.29 -10.84 -8.45
N ALA A 5 12.24 -11.71 -8.78
CA ALA A 5 11.94 -13.01 -9.40
C ALA A 5 11.48 -14.06 -8.37
N THR A 6 11.97 -13.99 -7.12
CA THR A 6 11.67 -14.96 -6.07
C THR A 6 11.49 -14.29 -4.71
N LEU A 7 10.77 -14.94 -3.78
CA LEU A 7 10.61 -14.44 -2.41
C LEU A 7 11.96 -14.30 -1.67
N PRO A 8 12.91 -15.24 -1.77
CA PRO A 8 14.26 -15.04 -1.21
C PRO A 8 14.97 -13.80 -1.76
N THR A 9 14.85 -13.53 -3.06
CA THR A 9 15.40 -12.30 -3.67
C THR A 9 14.72 -11.04 -3.12
N LEU A 10 13.40 -11.05 -3.01
CA LEU A 10 12.65 -9.93 -2.43
C LEU A 10 13.02 -9.70 -0.97
N LYS A 11 13.07 -10.77 -0.16
CA LYS A 11 13.49 -10.72 1.24
C LYS A 11 14.84 -10.04 1.35
N ARG A 12 15.83 -10.47 0.55
CA ARG A 12 17.16 -9.86 0.55
C ARG A 12 17.10 -8.37 0.22
N ARG A 13 16.30 -7.95 -0.77
CA ARG A 13 16.14 -6.52 -1.12
C ARG A 13 15.57 -5.71 0.05
N ILE A 14 14.62 -6.28 0.80
CA ILE A 14 14.02 -5.64 1.99
C ILE A 14 15.03 -5.59 3.13
N ASP A 15 15.74 -6.69 3.39
CA ASP A 15 16.82 -6.73 4.39
C ASP A 15 17.89 -5.67 4.08
N ASP A 16 18.30 -5.57 2.81
CA ASP A 16 19.31 -4.60 2.36
C ASP A 16 18.79 -3.17 2.53
N TYR A 17 17.53 -2.90 2.14
CA TYR A 17 16.88 -1.60 2.35
C TYR A 17 16.82 -1.23 3.83
N LEU A 18 16.36 -2.14 4.69
CA LEU A 18 16.24 -1.90 6.12
C LEU A 18 17.60 -1.82 6.82
N ARG A 19 18.71 -2.24 6.21
CA ARG A 19 20.08 -2.12 6.73
C ARG A 19 20.83 -0.88 6.27
N GLU A 20 20.29 -0.08 5.36
CA GLU A 20 21.01 1.07 4.83
C GLU A 20 21.41 2.08 5.92
N ASP A 21 22.60 2.66 5.81
CA ASP A 21 23.11 3.64 6.78
C ASP A 21 22.64 5.07 6.50
N ALA A 22 21.82 5.27 5.47
CA ALA A 22 21.15 6.54 5.24
C ALA A 22 20.34 6.95 6.49
N LEU A 23 20.44 8.23 6.88
CA LEU A 23 19.80 8.75 8.10
C LEU A 23 18.30 8.38 8.20
N PRO A 24 17.49 8.49 7.14
CA PRO A 24 16.08 8.12 7.22
C PRO A 24 15.87 6.65 7.63
N ILE A 25 16.66 5.73 7.08
CA ILE A 25 16.52 4.30 7.36
C ILE A 25 17.06 3.96 8.75
N ARG A 26 18.16 4.59 9.18
CA ARG A 26 18.65 4.45 10.56
C ARG A 26 17.61 4.87 11.59
N ARG A 27 16.95 6.01 11.39
CA ARG A 27 15.88 6.47 12.27
C ARG A 27 14.68 5.55 12.27
N LEU A 28 14.27 5.03 11.12
CA LEU A 28 13.21 4.03 11.03
C LEU A 28 13.57 2.78 11.85
N ARG A 29 14.81 2.26 11.71
CA ARG A 29 15.29 1.14 12.53
C ARG A 29 15.25 1.46 14.03
N GLU A 30 15.76 2.62 14.43
CA GLU A 30 15.75 3.06 15.83
C GLU A 30 14.34 3.11 16.42
N ILE A 31 13.39 3.69 15.68
CA ILE A 31 11.99 3.77 16.09
C ILE A 31 11.39 2.36 16.23
N ILE A 32 11.56 1.51 15.22
CA ILE A 32 11.07 0.12 15.27
C ILE A 32 11.65 -0.60 16.49
N SER A 33 12.96 -0.55 16.71
CA SER A 33 13.61 -1.29 17.80
C SER A 33 13.30 -0.75 19.19
N THR A 34 13.19 0.58 19.35
CA THR A 34 13.04 1.20 20.68
C THR A 34 11.58 1.39 21.08
N GLN A 35 10.67 1.50 20.11
CA GLN A 35 9.26 1.83 20.37
C GLN A 35 8.33 0.66 20.07
N PHE A 36 8.50 -0.03 18.96
CA PHE A 36 7.55 -1.05 18.50
C PHE A 36 7.94 -2.47 18.95
N GLU A 37 9.21 -2.87 18.81
CA GLU A 37 9.67 -4.23 19.16
C GLU A 37 9.38 -4.62 20.63
N PRO A 38 9.40 -3.69 21.61
CA PRO A 38 9.00 -4.02 22.98
C PRO A 38 7.54 -4.45 23.16
N LEU A 39 6.64 -4.11 22.23
CA LEU A 39 5.22 -4.48 22.33
C LEU A 39 4.97 -5.92 21.87
N GLY A 40 5.72 -6.40 20.87
CA GLY A 40 5.52 -7.74 20.30
C GLY A 40 6.06 -7.88 18.88
N PRO A 41 5.82 -9.04 18.23
CA PRO A 41 6.16 -9.26 16.83
C PRO A 41 5.56 -8.20 15.88
N ILE A 42 6.32 -7.80 14.85
CA ILE A 42 5.92 -6.74 13.91
C ILE A 42 6.01 -7.24 12.47
N ALA A 43 5.04 -6.85 11.65
CA ALA A 43 5.15 -6.95 10.19
C ALA A 43 4.99 -5.59 9.52
N ILE A 44 5.77 -5.38 8.45
CA ILE A 44 5.53 -4.33 7.45
C ILE A 44 4.61 -4.93 6.39
N ILE A 45 3.48 -4.29 6.09
CA ILE A 45 2.48 -4.80 5.14
C ILE A 45 2.35 -3.86 3.92
N GLY A 46 2.03 -4.42 2.75
CA GLY A 46 1.53 -3.63 1.63
C GLY A 46 2.56 -2.74 0.95
N GLY A 47 2.43 -1.42 1.13
CA GLY A 47 3.11 -0.35 0.39
C GLY A 47 4.59 -0.58 0.12
N LEU A 48 5.35 -0.58 1.20
CA LEU A 48 6.80 -0.72 1.18
C LEU A 48 7.24 -2.01 0.48
N VAL A 49 6.63 -3.13 0.87
CA VAL A 49 7.03 -4.44 0.39
C VAL A 49 6.74 -4.60 -1.10
N ARG A 50 5.55 -4.17 -1.56
CA ARG A 50 5.17 -4.13 -2.99
C ARG A 50 6.11 -3.27 -3.80
N ASP A 51 6.46 -2.09 -3.32
CA ASP A 51 7.29 -1.15 -4.08
C ASP A 51 8.71 -1.71 -4.29
N ILE A 52 9.29 -2.31 -3.24
CA ILE A 52 10.57 -3.02 -3.33
C ILE A 52 10.45 -4.26 -4.25
N ALA A 53 9.32 -4.97 -4.20
CA ALA A 53 9.05 -6.09 -5.11
C ALA A 53 9.01 -5.64 -6.57
N ARG A 54 8.39 -4.50 -6.88
CA ARG A 54 8.19 -3.99 -8.24
C ARG A 54 9.43 -3.33 -8.82
N ARG A 55 10.15 -2.52 -8.01
CA ARG A 55 11.16 -1.57 -8.48
C ARG A 55 12.45 -1.56 -7.67
N GLY A 56 12.56 -2.40 -6.65
CA GLY A 56 13.65 -2.35 -5.68
C GLY A 56 13.61 -1.07 -4.82
N LYS A 57 14.70 -0.81 -4.09
CA LYS A 57 14.77 0.27 -3.09
C LYS A 57 14.45 1.68 -3.62
N VAL A 58 14.88 2.00 -4.85
CA VAL A 58 14.62 3.31 -5.49
C VAL A 58 13.13 3.51 -5.75
N GLY A 59 12.37 2.42 -5.78
CA GLY A 59 10.93 2.39 -6.00
C GLY A 59 10.06 2.68 -4.78
N PHE A 60 10.64 2.78 -3.59
CA PHE A 60 9.85 3.03 -2.38
C PHE A 60 9.54 4.52 -2.23
N ARG A 61 8.26 4.86 -2.32
CA ARG A 61 7.69 6.19 -2.02
C ARG A 61 6.35 6.12 -1.29
N SER A 62 5.96 4.92 -0.85
CA SER A 62 4.72 4.70 -0.10
C SER A 62 4.89 5.04 1.37
N ASP A 63 3.77 5.16 2.08
CA ASP A 63 3.75 5.12 3.54
C ASP A 63 4.29 3.77 4.06
N ILE A 64 4.68 3.76 5.34
CA ILE A 64 5.10 2.56 6.05
C ILE A 64 3.94 2.09 6.92
N ASP A 65 3.31 0.98 6.52
CA ASP A 65 2.25 0.34 7.29
C ASP A 65 2.84 -0.76 8.20
N LEU A 66 2.72 -0.58 9.51
CA LEU A 66 3.14 -1.54 10.53
C LEU A 66 1.94 -2.22 11.19
N VAL A 67 2.03 -3.53 11.41
CA VAL A 67 1.10 -4.26 12.27
C VAL A 67 1.88 -4.91 13.38
N VAL A 68 1.45 -4.66 14.62
CA VAL A 68 2.07 -5.18 15.84
C VAL A 68 1.16 -6.25 16.44
N ASP A 69 1.69 -7.44 16.68
CA ASP A 69 1.02 -8.51 17.41
C ASP A 69 1.06 -8.21 18.92
N ALA A 70 0.22 -7.26 19.32
CA ALA A 70 0.06 -6.74 20.67
C ALA A 70 -1.41 -6.32 20.88
N THR A 71 -1.79 -6.09 22.13
CA THR A 71 -3.16 -5.66 22.46
C THR A 71 -3.47 -4.27 21.89
N PRO A 72 -4.73 -3.96 21.58
CA PRO A 72 -5.15 -2.61 21.22
C PRO A 72 -4.75 -1.55 22.24
N GLU A 73 -4.81 -1.89 23.52
CA GLU A 73 -4.47 -1.00 24.64
C GLU A 73 -2.99 -0.64 24.65
N ASP A 74 -2.10 -1.63 24.44
CA ASP A 74 -0.65 -1.40 24.38
C ASP A 74 -0.27 -0.52 23.18
N VAL A 75 -0.88 -0.76 22.02
CA VAL A 75 -0.66 0.04 20.82
C VAL A 75 -1.19 1.47 20.99
N ALA A 76 -2.35 1.65 21.64
CA ALA A 76 -2.90 2.96 21.96
C ALA A 76 -2.02 3.72 22.97
N ALA A 77 -1.47 3.04 23.98
CA ALA A 77 -0.53 3.63 24.93
C ALA A 77 0.76 4.09 24.24
N LEU A 78 1.28 3.29 23.30
CA LEU A 78 2.41 3.70 22.45
C LEU A 78 2.04 4.93 21.60
N ALA A 79 0.88 4.93 20.96
CA ALA A 79 0.43 6.04 20.13
C ALA A 79 0.39 7.36 20.92
N LEU A 80 -0.15 7.33 22.15
CA LEU A 80 -0.14 8.49 23.04
C LEU A 80 1.29 8.94 23.38
N LYS A 81 2.17 7.99 23.71
CA LYS A 81 3.57 8.27 24.07
C LYS A 81 4.34 8.98 22.95
N ILE A 82 4.07 8.63 21.70
CA ILE A 82 4.79 9.15 20.53
C ILE A 82 4.04 10.31 19.83
N GLY A 83 2.90 10.75 20.37
CA GLY A 83 2.09 11.81 19.78
C GLY A 83 1.45 11.44 18.44
N ALA A 84 1.18 10.16 18.20
CA ALA A 84 0.49 9.70 17.00
C ALA A 84 -1.01 10.02 17.04
N THR A 85 -1.62 10.22 15.88
CA THR A 85 -3.05 10.54 15.75
C THR A 85 -3.85 9.32 15.30
N PRO A 86 -5.10 9.12 15.77
CA PRO A 86 -5.95 8.05 15.25
C PRO A 86 -6.20 8.21 13.75
N ASN A 87 -6.17 7.11 13.01
CA ASN A 87 -6.52 7.07 11.59
C ASN A 87 -7.96 6.56 11.39
N ARG A 88 -8.52 6.77 10.20
CA ARG A 88 -9.90 6.38 9.86
C ARG A 88 -10.16 4.88 9.82
N PHE A 89 -9.13 4.04 9.94
CA PHE A 89 -9.19 2.58 9.83
C PHE A 89 -8.89 1.88 11.17
N GLY A 90 -9.03 2.58 12.30
CA GLY A 90 -8.88 1.99 13.64
C GLY A 90 -7.43 1.82 14.11
N GLY A 91 -6.46 2.37 13.37
CA GLY A 91 -5.05 2.44 13.78
C GLY A 91 -4.64 3.86 14.11
N PHE A 92 -3.34 4.11 14.06
CA PHE A 92 -2.73 5.41 14.33
C PHE A 92 -1.75 5.79 13.22
N SER A 93 -1.45 7.07 13.12
CA SER A 93 -0.52 7.66 12.16
C SER A 93 0.50 8.52 12.91
N SER A 94 1.78 8.28 12.67
CA SER A 94 2.88 9.13 13.13
C SER A 94 3.61 9.75 11.92
N ILE A 95 3.79 11.06 11.95
CA ILE A 95 4.43 11.81 10.88
C ILE A 95 5.86 12.12 11.29
N HIS A 96 6.81 11.73 10.43
CA HIS A 96 8.22 12.03 10.58
C HIS A 96 8.74 12.79 9.35
N PRO A 97 9.91 13.46 9.42
CA PRO A 97 10.42 14.26 8.31
C PRO A 97 10.57 13.52 6.98
N HIS A 98 10.71 12.19 7.02
CA HIS A 98 10.97 11.38 5.82
C HIS A 98 9.93 10.27 5.61
N TRP A 99 9.00 10.04 6.55
CA TRP A 99 8.03 8.97 6.38
C TRP A 99 6.78 9.27 7.19
N LYS A 100 5.65 8.83 6.66
CA LYS A 100 4.45 8.58 7.44
C LYS A 100 4.45 7.11 7.83
N VAL A 101 4.31 6.84 9.12
CA VAL A 101 4.18 5.49 9.67
C VAL A 101 2.75 5.33 10.16
N ASP A 102 1.98 4.51 9.46
CA ASP A 102 0.67 4.08 9.94
C ASP A 102 0.84 2.74 10.66
N PHE A 103 0.18 2.58 11.81
CA PHE A 103 0.32 1.36 12.59
C PHE A 103 -0.96 0.90 13.27
N TRP A 104 -1.09 -0.41 13.41
CA TRP A 104 -2.24 -1.10 14.00
C TRP A 104 -1.79 -2.18 14.98
N SER A 105 -2.63 -2.43 15.98
CA SER A 105 -2.65 -3.70 16.69
C SER A 105 -3.24 -4.77 15.77
N LEU A 106 -2.67 -5.98 15.77
CA LEU A 106 -3.09 -7.12 14.94
C LEU A 106 -4.61 -7.39 14.99
N PRO A 107 -5.24 -7.54 16.18
CA PRO A 107 -6.70 -7.71 16.29
C PRO A 107 -7.51 -6.51 15.80
N ASN A 108 -6.92 -5.31 15.73
CA ASN A 108 -7.59 -4.07 15.30
C ASN A 108 -7.27 -3.66 13.86
N THR A 109 -6.63 -4.52 13.08
CA THR A 109 -6.60 -4.31 11.63
C THR A 109 -8.04 -4.25 11.11
N TRP A 110 -8.34 -3.31 10.20
CA TRP A 110 -9.73 -3.06 9.80
C TRP A 110 -10.50 -4.32 9.38
N ALA A 111 -9.88 -5.17 8.55
CA ALA A 111 -10.49 -6.42 8.09
C ALA A 111 -10.79 -7.42 9.23
N ALA A 112 -9.96 -7.45 10.27
CA ALA A 112 -10.20 -8.25 11.46
C ALA A 112 -11.31 -7.63 12.33
N ALA A 113 -11.22 -6.32 12.59
CA ALA A 113 -12.15 -5.58 13.43
C ALA A 113 -13.61 -5.63 12.92
N VAL A 114 -13.80 -5.62 11.60
CA VAL A 114 -15.13 -5.74 10.98
C VAL A 114 -15.52 -7.19 10.64
N GLY A 115 -14.73 -8.18 11.05
CA GLY A 115 -15.06 -9.61 10.94
C GLY A 115 -14.96 -10.21 9.54
N LEU A 116 -14.21 -9.58 8.62
CA LEU A 116 -14.06 -10.06 7.23
C LEU A 116 -13.00 -11.15 7.10
N VAL A 117 -11.96 -11.07 7.93
CA VAL A 117 -10.84 -12.00 7.94
C VAL A 117 -10.51 -12.36 9.37
N GLN A 118 -10.40 -13.65 9.65
CA GLN A 118 -9.89 -14.11 10.93
C GLN A 118 -8.35 -14.01 10.93
N VAL A 119 -7.82 -12.98 11.58
CA VAL A 119 -6.37 -12.74 11.68
C VAL A 119 -5.87 -13.33 12.99
N LYS A 120 -5.14 -14.46 12.93
CA LYS A 120 -4.57 -15.14 14.11
C LYS A 120 -3.07 -14.89 14.26
N SER A 121 -2.42 -14.45 13.19
CA SER A 121 -0.99 -14.22 13.12
C SER A 121 -0.67 -13.15 12.08
N LEU A 122 0.55 -12.59 12.15
CA LEU A 122 1.05 -11.66 11.14
C LEU A 122 1.06 -12.23 9.71
N ALA A 123 1.09 -13.55 9.55
CA ALA A 123 1.02 -14.18 8.23
C ALA A 123 -0.35 -14.01 7.56
N ASP A 124 -1.42 -13.95 8.36
CA ASP A 124 -2.80 -13.84 7.86
C ASP A 124 -3.09 -12.46 7.26
N LEU A 125 -2.21 -11.48 7.49
CA LEU A 125 -2.30 -10.12 6.95
C LEU A 125 -2.33 -10.09 5.42
N VAL A 126 -1.80 -11.10 4.74
CA VAL A 126 -1.87 -11.16 3.27
C VAL A 126 -3.32 -11.24 2.75
N HIS A 127 -4.28 -11.59 3.59
CA HIS A 127 -5.69 -11.67 3.24
C HIS A 127 -6.47 -10.37 3.51
N THR A 128 -5.85 -9.35 4.10
CA THR A 128 -6.58 -8.17 4.61
C THR A 128 -6.56 -6.96 3.67
N THR A 129 -5.69 -6.97 2.65
CA THR A 129 -5.54 -5.85 1.72
C THR A 129 -6.56 -5.92 0.58
N PHE A 130 -7.05 -4.77 0.14
CA PHE A 130 -8.00 -4.69 -0.98
C PHE A 130 -7.39 -5.21 -2.30
N PHE A 131 -6.16 -4.81 -2.65
CA PHE A 131 -5.50 -5.27 -3.86
C PHE A 131 -4.56 -6.45 -3.58
N ASP A 132 -4.49 -7.38 -4.53
CA ASP A 132 -3.60 -8.54 -4.47
C ASP A 132 -2.11 -8.17 -4.58
N CYS A 133 -1.78 -7.06 -5.24
CA CYS A 133 -0.42 -6.55 -5.29
C CYS A 133 0.04 -6.00 -3.93
N ASP A 134 -0.90 -5.69 -3.04
CA ASP A 134 -0.64 -5.25 -1.66
C ASP A 134 -0.63 -6.44 -0.67
N ALA A 135 -1.06 -7.64 -1.11
CA ALA A 135 -1.22 -8.86 -0.31
C ALA A 135 0.12 -9.54 0.02
N ILE A 136 1.01 -8.81 0.68
CA ILE A 136 2.32 -9.28 1.11
C ILE A 136 2.71 -8.58 2.42
N CYS A 137 3.37 -9.31 3.32
CA CYS A 137 3.93 -8.73 4.52
C CYS A 137 5.33 -9.30 4.83
N TYR A 138 6.13 -8.49 5.50
CA TYR A 138 7.48 -8.81 5.96
C TYR A 138 7.53 -8.75 7.49
N GLU A 139 7.64 -9.91 8.13
CA GLU A 139 7.79 -10.05 9.57
C GLU A 139 9.25 -9.76 9.97
N ILE A 140 9.45 -8.66 10.72
CA ILE A 140 10.77 -8.07 10.97
C ILE A 140 11.65 -8.99 11.81
N GLY A 141 11.17 -9.39 12.99
CA GLY A 141 11.95 -10.19 13.94
C GLY A 141 12.37 -11.56 13.38
N LYS A 142 11.48 -12.21 12.62
CA LYS A 142 11.76 -13.51 11.97
C LYS A 142 12.40 -13.38 10.59
N LYS A 143 12.52 -12.15 10.07
CA LYS A 143 12.97 -11.84 8.70
C LYS A 143 12.27 -12.73 7.68
N ARG A 144 10.95 -12.72 7.66
CA ARG A 144 10.16 -13.66 6.86
C ARG A 144 9.12 -12.94 6.03
N LEU A 145 9.02 -13.32 4.77
CA LEU A 145 7.95 -12.86 3.89
C LEU A 145 6.78 -13.83 3.92
N HIS A 146 5.58 -13.29 3.99
CA HIS A 146 4.33 -14.00 3.77
C HIS A 146 3.66 -13.38 2.55
N ALA A 147 3.24 -14.22 1.60
CA ALA A 147 2.57 -13.79 0.38
C ALA A 147 1.64 -14.90 -0.10
N LEU A 148 0.57 -14.53 -0.81
CA LEU A 148 -0.27 -15.51 -1.48
C LEU A 148 0.48 -16.21 -2.64
N PRO A 149 0.12 -17.45 -2.98
CA PRO A 149 0.64 -18.12 -4.16
C PRO A 149 0.52 -17.25 -5.42
N GLY A 150 1.56 -17.25 -6.25
CA GLY A 150 1.62 -16.47 -7.48
C GLY A 150 1.81 -14.95 -7.31
N TYR A 151 2.03 -14.44 -6.08
CA TYR A 151 2.21 -13.00 -5.84
C TYR A 151 3.23 -12.36 -6.79
N LEU A 152 4.46 -12.88 -6.83
CA LEU A 152 5.51 -12.33 -7.68
C LEU A 152 5.23 -12.50 -9.16
N GLU A 153 4.55 -13.58 -9.55
CA GLU A 153 4.15 -13.79 -10.95
C GLU A 153 3.21 -12.67 -11.41
N ARG A 154 2.20 -12.31 -10.59
CA ARG A 154 1.26 -11.23 -10.89
C ARG A 154 1.96 -9.87 -10.93
N ILE A 155 2.88 -9.60 -10.00
CA ILE A 155 3.72 -8.39 -10.03
C ILE A 155 4.55 -8.31 -11.32
N ASN A 156 5.19 -9.42 -11.73
CA ASN A 156 6.00 -9.48 -12.96
C ASN A 156 5.15 -9.30 -14.22
N LYS A 157 3.94 -9.89 -14.25
CA LYS A 157 2.97 -9.74 -15.35
C LYS A 157 2.27 -8.38 -15.37
N ARG A 158 2.54 -7.50 -14.40
CA ARG A 158 1.79 -6.27 -14.16
C ARG A 158 0.28 -6.55 -14.14
N SER A 159 -0.15 -7.56 -13.39
CA SER A 159 -1.55 -7.84 -13.10
C SER A 159 -1.92 -7.31 -11.72
N ILE A 160 -3.10 -6.72 -11.60
CA ILE A 160 -3.69 -6.29 -10.33
C ILE A 160 -5.14 -6.72 -10.27
N ASP A 161 -5.57 -7.30 -9.16
CA ASP A 161 -6.97 -7.67 -8.95
C ASP A 161 -7.39 -7.40 -7.51
N VAL A 162 -8.68 -7.58 -7.24
CA VAL A 162 -9.25 -7.48 -5.90
C VAL A 162 -8.93 -8.74 -5.10
N ASN A 163 -8.33 -8.55 -3.94
CA ASN A 163 -7.98 -9.60 -2.97
C ASN A 163 -9.03 -9.73 -1.86
N LEU A 164 -9.57 -8.62 -1.36
CA LEU A 164 -10.60 -8.62 -0.32
C LEU A 164 -11.70 -7.58 -0.60
N LEU A 165 -12.95 -8.05 -0.56
CA LEU A 165 -14.16 -7.26 -0.40
C LEU A 165 -14.85 -7.66 0.91
N PRO A 166 -15.56 -6.76 1.60
CA PRO A 166 -15.81 -5.34 1.32
C PRO A 166 -14.60 -4.44 1.61
N ASN A 167 -14.70 -3.17 1.21
CA ASN A 167 -13.58 -2.23 1.20
C ASN A 167 -13.89 -0.98 2.05
N PRO A 168 -12.87 -0.34 2.67
CA PRO A 168 -13.11 0.76 3.58
C PRO A 168 -13.21 2.14 2.91
N SER A 169 -12.98 2.24 1.59
CA SER A 169 -13.11 3.48 0.82
C SER A 169 -13.21 3.18 -0.68
N ILE A 170 -14.42 3.25 -1.23
CA ILE A 170 -14.67 2.99 -2.66
C ILE A 170 -13.88 3.98 -3.52
N ASP A 171 -14.05 5.28 -3.26
CA ASP A 171 -13.34 6.34 -3.99
C ASP A 171 -11.82 6.22 -3.87
N GLY A 172 -11.31 5.90 -2.67
CA GLY A 172 -9.88 5.70 -2.46
C GLY A 172 -9.33 4.52 -3.26
N ASN A 173 -10.07 3.42 -3.36
CA ASN A 173 -9.66 2.27 -4.16
C ASN A 173 -9.85 2.49 -5.66
N LEU A 174 -10.88 3.22 -6.10
CA LEU A 174 -11.01 3.67 -7.49
C LEU A 174 -9.82 4.52 -7.90
N LEU A 175 -9.48 5.56 -7.12
CA LEU A 175 -8.33 6.42 -7.40
C LEU A 175 -7.02 5.62 -7.47
N ARG A 176 -6.79 4.72 -6.51
CA ARG A 176 -5.60 3.86 -6.50
C ARG A 176 -5.59 2.91 -7.70
N ALA A 177 -6.71 2.28 -8.05
CA ALA A 177 -6.81 1.43 -9.23
C ALA A 177 -6.48 2.23 -10.49
N SER A 178 -7.11 3.38 -10.69
CA SER A 178 -6.92 4.24 -11.85
C SER A 178 -5.46 4.64 -12.02
N ARG A 179 -4.83 5.15 -10.96
CA ARG A 179 -3.42 5.56 -11.01
C ARG A 179 -2.49 4.38 -11.25
N ARG A 180 -2.73 3.21 -10.65
CA ARG A 180 -1.90 2.01 -10.87
C ARG A 180 -2.03 1.48 -12.30
N ILE A 181 -3.22 1.52 -12.89
CA ILE A 181 -3.43 1.10 -14.28
C ILE A 181 -2.76 2.08 -15.24
N LEU A 182 -3.04 3.39 -15.09
CA LEU A 182 -2.56 4.43 -15.99
C LEU A 182 -1.05 4.67 -15.90
N LEU A 183 -0.48 4.68 -14.68
CA LEU A 183 0.91 5.06 -14.47
C LEU A 183 1.84 3.87 -14.32
N TRP A 184 1.39 2.77 -13.71
CA TRP A 184 2.25 1.59 -13.49
C TRP A 184 2.10 0.55 -14.59
N GLY A 185 1.10 0.73 -15.45
CA GLY A 185 0.74 -0.21 -16.51
C GLY A 185 0.27 -1.54 -15.99
N PHE A 186 -0.36 -1.54 -14.81
CA PHE A 186 -1.08 -2.70 -14.33
C PHE A 186 -2.32 -2.96 -15.18
N ARG A 187 -2.64 -4.23 -15.41
CA ARG A 187 -3.87 -4.68 -16.06
C ARG A 187 -4.85 -5.18 -15.00
N PRO A 188 -6.10 -4.68 -14.98
CA PRO A 188 -7.09 -5.12 -14.03
C PRO A 188 -7.53 -6.55 -14.33
N GLY A 189 -7.55 -7.41 -13.30
CA GLY A 189 -8.20 -8.72 -13.35
C GLY A 189 -9.73 -8.61 -13.30
N PRO A 190 -10.47 -9.71 -13.48
CA PRO A 190 -11.92 -9.69 -13.64
C PRO A 190 -12.66 -9.02 -12.47
N SER A 191 -12.23 -9.26 -11.22
CA SER A 191 -12.91 -8.70 -10.05
C SER A 191 -12.72 -7.20 -9.97
N LEU A 192 -11.54 -6.70 -10.33
CA LEU A 192 -11.26 -5.27 -10.40
C LEU A 192 -11.97 -4.60 -11.57
N GLN A 193 -12.10 -5.26 -12.72
CA GLN A 193 -12.91 -4.74 -13.84
C GLN A 193 -14.36 -4.55 -13.40
N SER A 194 -14.98 -5.59 -12.82
CA SER A 194 -16.35 -5.50 -12.30
C SER A 194 -16.51 -4.48 -11.18
N PHE A 195 -15.48 -4.26 -10.36
CA PHE A 195 -15.47 -3.19 -9.36
C PHE A 195 -15.45 -1.81 -10.03
N ILE A 196 -14.59 -1.59 -11.02
CA ILE A 196 -14.50 -0.32 -11.74
C ILE A 196 -15.83 -0.02 -12.45
N GLU A 197 -16.36 -0.95 -13.22
CA GLU A 197 -17.61 -0.78 -13.98
C GLU A 197 -18.80 -0.46 -13.07
N ARG A 198 -18.87 -1.08 -11.90
CA ARG A 198 -19.97 -0.88 -10.95
C ARG A 198 -19.86 0.43 -10.19
N GLU A 199 -18.66 0.78 -9.73
CA GLU A 199 -18.48 1.89 -8.79
C GLU A 199 -18.13 3.21 -9.50
N LEU A 200 -17.54 3.18 -10.70
CA LEU A 200 -17.14 4.37 -11.45
C LEU A 200 -18.30 4.97 -12.25
N ASN A 201 -19.01 5.90 -11.61
CA ASN A 201 -20.01 6.78 -12.21
C ASN A 201 -19.59 8.26 -12.12
N GLU A 202 -20.34 9.17 -12.75
CA GLU A 202 -20.01 10.60 -12.78
C GLU A 202 -19.81 11.23 -11.39
N HIS A 203 -20.60 10.82 -10.39
CA HIS A 203 -20.43 11.32 -9.03
C HIS A 203 -19.12 10.84 -8.41
N SER A 204 -18.81 9.55 -8.53
CA SER A 204 -17.53 9.00 -8.03
C SER A 204 -16.33 9.56 -8.79
N PHE A 205 -16.47 9.80 -10.10
CA PHE A 205 -15.42 10.35 -10.95
C PHE A 205 -15.05 11.77 -10.49
N ALA A 206 -16.04 12.64 -10.29
CA ALA A 206 -15.81 13.98 -9.74
C ALA A 206 -15.09 13.92 -8.38
N ARG A 207 -15.53 13.02 -7.47
CA ARG A 207 -14.90 12.86 -6.16
C ARG A 207 -13.45 12.38 -6.26
N ILE A 208 -13.14 11.38 -7.08
CA ILE A 208 -11.76 10.88 -7.19
C ILE A 208 -10.83 11.87 -7.88
N VAL A 209 -11.34 12.70 -8.80
CA VAL A 209 -10.59 13.81 -9.40
C VAL A 209 -10.22 14.85 -8.33
N ASP A 210 -11.18 15.28 -7.51
CA ASP A 210 -10.92 16.25 -6.44
C ASP A 210 -9.97 15.70 -5.38
N ILE A 211 -10.14 14.42 -5.00
CA ILE A 211 -9.20 13.73 -4.10
C ILE A 211 -7.80 13.70 -4.74
N GLU A 212 -7.68 13.39 -6.03
CA GLU A 212 -6.38 13.34 -6.70
C GLU A 212 -5.65 14.69 -6.63
N ARG A 213 -6.35 15.79 -6.96
CA ARG A 213 -5.82 17.16 -6.89
C ARG A 213 -5.32 17.55 -5.51
N SER A 214 -5.97 17.03 -4.47
CA SER A 214 -5.58 17.30 -3.08
C SER A 214 -4.36 16.50 -2.61
N LEU A 215 -4.14 15.31 -3.18
CA LEU A 215 -3.16 14.35 -2.68
C LEU A 215 -1.89 14.28 -3.54
N TYR A 216 -2.00 14.51 -4.84
CA TYR A 216 -0.91 14.29 -5.78
C TYR A 216 -0.55 15.58 -6.52
N PRO A 217 0.75 15.86 -6.73
CA PRO A 217 1.18 17.00 -7.52
C PRO A 217 0.85 16.82 -9.02
N ASN A 218 0.71 15.57 -9.47
CA ASN A 218 0.39 15.21 -10.85
C ASN A 218 -1.00 14.58 -10.97
N ASN A 219 -1.91 15.29 -11.63
CA ASN A 219 -3.28 14.86 -11.86
C ASN A 219 -3.38 14.18 -13.23
N VAL A 220 -3.71 12.89 -13.23
CA VAL A 220 -3.92 12.13 -14.47
C VAL A 220 -5.39 11.99 -14.81
N LEU A 221 -6.27 12.05 -13.80
CA LEU A 221 -7.70 11.92 -14.00
C LEU A 221 -8.32 13.18 -14.63
N ASP A 222 -7.69 14.34 -14.48
CA ASP A 222 -8.09 15.60 -15.12
C ASP A 222 -8.04 15.55 -16.65
N HIS A 223 -7.34 14.58 -17.25
CA HIS A 223 -7.29 14.40 -18.69
C HIS A 223 -8.53 13.71 -19.27
N PHE A 224 -9.44 13.22 -18.42
CA PHE A 224 -10.68 12.57 -18.85
C PHE A 224 -11.86 13.52 -18.65
N ALA A 225 -12.75 13.56 -19.64
CA ALA A 225 -13.92 14.45 -19.60
C ALA A 225 -15.11 13.87 -18.81
N SER A 226 -15.14 12.54 -18.58
CA SER A 226 -16.29 11.85 -18.00
C SER A 226 -15.91 10.49 -17.40
N ALA A 227 -16.79 9.93 -16.57
CA ALA A 227 -16.61 8.61 -15.99
C ALA A 227 -16.56 7.49 -17.05
N PRO A 228 -17.42 7.45 -18.09
CA PRO A 228 -17.29 6.48 -19.19
C PRO A 228 -15.94 6.56 -19.91
N GLY A 229 -15.43 7.77 -20.15
CA GLY A 229 -14.14 7.96 -20.82
C GLY A 229 -12.97 7.43 -19.99
N LEU A 230 -12.99 7.66 -18.67
CA LEU A 230 -12.01 7.05 -17.76
C LEU A 230 -12.19 5.52 -17.73
N CYS A 231 -13.41 5.01 -17.61
CA CYS A 231 -13.69 3.57 -17.57
C CYS A 231 -13.14 2.85 -18.81
N GLU A 232 -13.44 3.37 -20.01
CA GLU A 232 -12.92 2.83 -21.27
C GLU A 232 -11.39 2.79 -21.26
N ALA A 233 -10.75 3.87 -20.82
CA ALA A 233 -9.30 3.94 -20.76
C ALA A 233 -8.70 2.93 -19.77
N LEU A 234 -9.31 2.71 -18.60
CA LEU A 234 -8.84 1.76 -17.59
C LEU A 234 -8.98 0.30 -18.02
N LEU A 235 -10.01 -0.01 -18.81
CA LEU A 235 -10.28 -1.36 -19.30
C LEU A 235 -9.57 -1.65 -20.62
N ASN A 236 -8.93 -0.65 -21.23
CA ASN A 236 -8.17 -0.80 -22.46
C ASN A 236 -6.74 -1.32 -22.19
N ASP A 237 -6.32 -2.32 -22.97
CA ASP A 237 -4.97 -2.88 -22.95
C ASP A 237 -3.82 -1.88 -23.18
N LYS A 238 -4.13 -0.70 -23.71
CA LYS A 238 -3.18 0.39 -23.98
C LYS A 238 -3.18 1.49 -22.91
N ALA A 239 -3.91 1.35 -21.80
CA ALA A 239 -4.01 2.35 -20.72
C ALA A 239 -2.65 2.93 -20.31
N SER A 240 -1.67 2.05 -20.10
CA SER A 240 -0.29 2.38 -19.72
C SER A 240 0.47 3.32 -20.66
N LYS A 241 -0.01 3.50 -21.90
CA LYS A 241 0.63 4.33 -22.92
C LYS A 241 0.08 5.76 -22.97
N LEU A 242 -0.96 6.06 -22.20
CA LEU A 242 -1.59 7.39 -22.18
C LEU A 242 -0.70 8.44 -21.50
N PHE A 243 0.12 8.02 -20.53
CA PHE A 243 0.93 8.91 -19.71
C PHE A 243 2.40 8.50 -19.66
N PRO A 244 3.11 8.44 -20.81
CA PRO A 244 4.48 7.92 -20.86
C PRO A 244 5.50 8.85 -20.17
N THR A 245 5.16 10.13 -19.99
CA THR A 245 6.00 11.16 -19.39
C THR A 245 5.80 11.30 -17.88
N PHE A 246 4.69 10.81 -17.34
CA PHE A 246 4.49 10.74 -15.90
C PHE A 246 5.22 9.50 -15.39
N GLY A 247 6.18 9.69 -14.49
CA GLY A 247 6.99 8.59 -13.95
C GLY A 247 6.11 7.44 -13.45
N GLU A 248 6.57 6.20 -13.62
CA GLU A 248 5.85 4.97 -13.22
C GLU A 248 5.70 4.81 -11.69
N GLN A 249 5.82 5.90 -10.92
CA GLN A 249 5.90 5.93 -9.47
C GLN A 249 5.05 7.08 -8.93
N LEU A 250 4.19 6.74 -7.98
CA LEU A 250 3.35 7.71 -7.30
C LEU A 250 4.19 8.39 -6.22
N ASP A 251 4.26 9.71 -6.29
CA ASP A 251 4.70 10.52 -5.15
C ASP A 251 3.50 10.64 -4.22
N PHE A 252 3.54 9.93 -3.10
CA PHE A 252 2.58 10.19 -2.03
C PHE A 252 2.97 11.50 -1.32
N PRO A 253 1.99 12.25 -0.80
CA PRO A 253 2.27 13.46 -0.03
C PRO A 253 3.13 13.09 1.18
N GLY A 254 4.28 13.76 1.35
CA GLY A 254 5.26 13.47 2.41
C GLY A 254 6.71 13.38 1.93
N PHE A 255 6.94 13.33 0.63
CA PHE A 255 8.27 13.50 0.01
C PHE A 255 8.24 14.67 -0.97
N GLY A 256 8.07 15.89 -0.46
CA GLY A 256 8.55 17.07 -1.14
C GLY A 256 10.03 17.21 -0.84
N ALA A 257 10.88 17.26 -1.86
CA ALA A 257 12.25 17.66 -1.69
C ALA A 257 12.26 19.15 -1.32
N GLU A 258 12.50 19.45 -0.05
CA GLU A 258 13.28 20.57 0.49
C GLU A 258 13.55 20.34 1.98
#